data_AF-A0A7J2SWZ2-F1
#
_entry.id   AF-A0A7J2SWZ2-F1
#
_cell.length_a   1.000
_cell.length_b   1.000
_cell.length_c   1.000
_cell.angle_alpha   90.00
_cell.angle_beta   90.00
_cell.angle_gamma   90.00
#
_symmetry.space_group_name_H-M   'P 1'
#
loop_
_entity.id
_entity.type
_entity.pdbx_description
1 polymer ?
#
loop_
_entity_poly.entity_id
_entity_poly.type
_entity_poly.pdbx_seq_one_letter_code
_entity_poly.pdbx_strand_id
1 'polypeptide(L)'
;MEQRQQQSSSGAASASAPSAATSGPTPQPGVQPTPSYSVTFNESGLPLGWTWCVNLGGAQQCNTVKGIFGGYNITFDDVSPNTYYFTIPSQGSYVPSPASGYVTVSDSDQNPVVRVVFSQVPGGGGGTSAPPQEFTVTFRESGLPDGTTWYVTVAGQDHYAVAPDPIVVRITGATAPVSWSAPVLYGGMNVLGLYTWKWVPNPDHGTVGQTETINITYTGTYNV
;
A
#
# COMPACT_ATOMS: atom_id res chain seq x y z
N MET A 1 95.17 -28.11 22.12
CA MET A 1 94.44 -27.36 23.14
C MET A 1 93.00 -27.34 22.67
N GLU A 2 92.23 -28.39 22.97
CA GLU A 2 91.21 -28.39 24.05
C GLU A 2 90.04 -27.44 23.71
N GLN A 3 88.77 -27.81 23.69
CA GLN A 3 88.03 -28.90 24.33
C GLN A 3 86.70 -29.21 23.58
N ARG A 4 86.05 -30.27 24.05
CA ARG A 4 84.91 -31.07 23.59
C ARG A 4 83.52 -30.40 23.67
N GLN A 5 82.59 -30.91 22.82
CA GLN A 5 81.18 -31.36 23.05
C GLN A 5 80.17 -30.34 23.67
N GLN A 6 78.85 -30.31 23.39
CA GLN A 6 77.89 -31.11 22.61
C GLN A 6 76.53 -30.33 22.55
N GLN A 7 75.79 -30.54 21.44
CA GLN A 7 74.31 -30.65 21.25
C GLN A 7 73.26 -29.55 21.50
N SER A 8 72.44 -29.37 20.43
CA SER A 8 70.96 -29.16 20.35
C SER A 8 70.38 -27.79 20.77
N SER A 9 69.40 -27.15 20.10
CA SER A 9 68.53 -27.45 18.95
C SER A 9 67.67 -26.21 18.59
N SER A 10 67.19 -26.16 17.34
CA SER A 10 65.94 -25.53 16.84
C SER A 10 65.84 -24.01 16.63
N GLY A 11 65.17 -23.64 15.54
CA GLY A 11 64.51 -22.33 15.35
C GLY A 11 64.75 -21.69 13.98
N ALA A 12 63.69 -21.58 13.18
CA ALA A 12 63.68 -21.16 11.77
C ALA A 12 63.54 -19.63 11.55
N ALA A 13 63.44 -19.27 10.25
CA ALA A 13 63.12 -17.98 9.61
C ALA A 13 64.35 -17.10 9.26
N SER A 14 64.40 -16.37 8.15
CA SER A 14 63.36 -15.94 7.22
C SER A 14 63.97 -15.59 5.86
N ALA A 15 63.25 -15.84 4.77
CA ALA A 15 63.65 -15.48 3.40
C ALA A 15 63.19 -14.06 3.04
N SER A 16 64.04 -13.31 2.34
CA SER A 16 63.73 -12.05 1.67
C SER A 16 63.79 -12.25 0.15
N ALA A 17 62.80 -11.74 -0.58
CA ALA A 17 62.97 -11.10 -1.90
C ALA A 17 61.62 -10.54 -2.42
N PRO A 18 61.58 -9.31 -2.98
CA PRO A 18 60.36 -8.72 -3.54
C PRO A 18 60.25 -8.78 -5.07
N SER A 19 58.98 -8.70 -5.51
CA SER A 19 58.39 -8.22 -6.77
C SER A 19 58.69 -8.88 -8.13
N ALA A 20 57.68 -9.59 -8.63
CA ALA A 20 57.30 -9.60 -10.05
C ALA A 20 55.77 -9.41 -10.15
N ALA A 21 55.34 -8.51 -11.03
CA ALA A 21 53.94 -8.19 -11.30
C ALA A 21 53.27 -9.32 -12.08
N THR A 22 52.12 -9.79 -11.58
CA THR A 22 51.18 -10.63 -12.35
C THR A 22 49.86 -9.87 -12.45
N SER A 23 49.43 -9.68 -13.68
CA SER A 23 48.18 -9.04 -14.10
C SER A 23 47.00 -9.54 -13.28
N GLY A 24 46.33 -8.63 -12.55
CA GLY A 24 45.03 -8.92 -11.96
C GLY A 24 43.99 -9.20 -13.06
N PRO A 25 42.97 -10.04 -12.80
CA PRO A 25 41.93 -10.30 -13.78
C PRO A 25 41.19 -9.00 -14.14
N THR A 26 40.97 -8.77 -15.43
CA THR A 26 40.21 -7.66 -16.00
C THR A 26 38.78 -7.58 -15.42
N PRO A 27 38.22 -6.39 -15.15
CA PRO A 27 36.81 -6.25 -14.77
C PRO A 27 35.90 -6.76 -15.89
N GLN A 28 35.03 -7.72 -15.57
CA GLN A 28 34.05 -8.27 -16.51
C GLN A 28 32.96 -7.21 -16.82
N PRO A 29 32.52 -7.07 -18.08
CA PRO A 29 31.42 -6.16 -18.44
C PRO A 29 30.11 -6.54 -17.73
N GLY A 30 29.65 -5.69 -16.83
CA GLY A 30 28.27 -5.23 -16.73
C GLY A 30 27.13 -6.24 -16.56
N VAL A 31 27.18 -7.12 -15.55
CA VAL A 31 25.91 -7.64 -14.98
C VAL A 31 25.42 -6.59 -13.99
N GLN A 32 24.67 -5.59 -14.48
CA GLN A 32 23.92 -4.72 -13.59
C GLN A 32 22.92 -5.60 -12.81
N PRO A 33 22.85 -5.53 -11.48
CA PRO A 33 21.85 -6.27 -10.72
C PRO A 33 20.47 -5.97 -11.30
N THR A 34 19.69 -7.01 -11.62
CA THR A 34 18.30 -6.85 -12.03
C THR A 34 17.58 -6.02 -10.97
N PRO A 35 16.84 -4.95 -11.32
CA PRO A 35 16.13 -4.16 -10.33
C PRO A 35 15.17 -5.08 -9.56
N SER A 36 15.37 -5.16 -8.25
CA SER A 36 14.52 -5.92 -7.34
C SER A 36 13.40 -5.01 -6.86
N TYR A 37 12.20 -5.32 -7.32
CA TYR A 37 10.98 -4.62 -6.95
C TYR A 37 10.37 -5.25 -5.70
N SER A 38 9.82 -4.43 -4.82
CA SER A 38 9.12 -4.91 -3.63
C SER A 38 7.95 -4.01 -3.26
N VAL A 39 6.99 -4.56 -2.51
CA VAL A 39 6.00 -3.75 -1.80
C VAL A 39 6.16 -4.02 -0.31
N THR A 40 6.29 -2.96 0.48
CA THR A 40 6.37 -3.08 1.94
C THR A 40 5.14 -2.46 2.59
N PHE A 41 4.48 -3.22 3.45
CA PHE A 41 3.45 -2.73 4.36
C PHE A 41 4.08 -2.54 5.73
N ASN A 42 3.90 -1.37 6.32
CA ASN A 42 4.35 -1.05 7.67
C ASN A 42 3.14 -0.78 8.56
N GLU A 43 2.89 -1.66 9.54
CA GLU A 43 1.83 -1.48 10.50
C GLU A 43 2.28 -0.74 11.76
N SER A 44 1.31 -0.07 12.37
CA SER A 44 1.42 0.46 13.72
C SER A 44 0.09 0.28 14.44
N GLY A 45 0.13 0.11 15.76
CA GLY A 45 -1.06 0.10 16.60
C GLY A 45 -1.55 -1.29 17.02
N LEU A 46 -1.01 -2.38 16.46
CA LEU A 46 -1.25 -3.72 17.02
C LEU A 46 -0.42 -3.97 18.28
N PRO A 47 -0.99 -4.64 19.31
CA PRO A 47 -0.22 -5.05 20.49
C PRO A 47 0.78 -6.16 20.19
N LEU A 48 1.75 -6.32 21.10
CA LEU A 48 2.71 -7.42 21.05
C LEU A 48 2.01 -8.79 20.98
N GLY A 49 2.49 -9.66 20.10
CA GLY A 49 2.00 -11.03 19.92
C GLY A 49 0.84 -11.17 18.94
N TRP A 50 0.30 -10.07 18.41
CA TRP A 50 -0.74 -10.13 17.39
C TRP A 50 -0.15 -10.44 16.02
N THR A 51 -0.78 -11.37 15.31
CA THR A 51 -0.49 -11.65 13.91
C THR A 51 -1.39 -10.82 13.03
N TRP A 52 -0.85 -10.26 11.96
CA TRP A 52 -1.59 -9.55 10.93
C TRP A 52 -1.17 -10.07 9.56
N CYS A 53 -2.09 -9.97 8.61
CA CYS A 53 -1.90 -10.45 7.25
C CYS A 53 -2.19 -9.33 6.26
N VAL A 54 -1.56 -9.40 5.10
CA VAL A 54 -1.86 -8.57 3.94
C VAL A 54 -2.06 -9.50 2.76
N ASN A 55 -3.11 -9.25 1.98
CA ASN A 55 -3.28 -9.84 0.66
C ASN A 55 -2.92 -8.79 -0.39
N LEU A 56 -1.97 -9.09 -1.27
CA LEU A 56 -1.52 -8.23 -2.37
C LEU A 56 -1.69 -8.99 -3.68
N GLY A 57 -2.59 -8.54 -4.56
CA GLY A 57 -2.79 -9.16 -5.87
C GLY A 57 -3.16 -10.66 -5.82
N GLY A 58 -3.73 -11.14 -4.71
CA GLY A 58 -4.07 -12.54 -4.48
C GLY A 58 -3.04 -13.34 -3.66
N ALA A 59 -1.83 -12.82 -3.44
CA ALA A 59 -0.83 -13.44 -2.57
C ALA A 59 -1.00 -12.93 -1.13
N GLN A 60 -1.01 -13.84 -0.14
CA GLN A 60 -1.14 -13.47 1.27
C GLN A 60 0.17 -13.73 2.03
N GLN A 61 0.67 -12.70 2.70
CA GLN A 61 1.74 -12.81 3.69
C GLN A 61 1.20 -12.39 5.06
N CYS A 62 1.75 -12.99 6.12
CA CYS A 62 1.42 -12.65 7.50
C CYS A 62 2.70 -12.46 8.32
N ASN A 63 2.63 -11.58 9.32
CA ASN A 63 3.69 -11.39 10.29
C ASN A 63 3.11 -11.20 11.70
N THR A 64 3.92 -11.45 12.72
CA THR A 64 3.54 -11.29 14.12
C THR A 64 4.34 -10.16 14.73
N VAL A 65 3.67 -9.25 15.43
CA VAL A 65 4.29 -8.14 16.16
C VAL A 65 5.13 -8.69 17.31
N LYS A 66 6.44 -8.44 17.27
CA LYS A 66 7.42 -8.93 18.26
C LYS A 66 8.03 -7.78 19.07
N GLY A 67 7.44 -6.58 19.04
CA GLY A 67 7.91 -5.47 19.85
C GLY A 67 9.23 -4.93 19.31
N ILE A 68 10.19 -4.70 20.21
CA ILE A 68 11.55 -4.25 19.85
C ILE A 68 12.29 -5.19 18.88
N PHE A 69 11.83 -6.44 18.73
CA PHE A 69 12.40 -7.43 17.82
C PHE A 69 11.81 -7.39 16.39
N GLY A 70 10.91 -6.44 16.10
CA GLY A 70 10.30 -6.25 14.77
C GLY A 70 8.90 -6.84 14.65
N GLY A 71 8.51 -7.23 13.44
CA GLY A 71 7.15 -7.77 13.17
C GLY A 71 6.15 -6.75 12.60
N TYR A 72 6.57 -5.48 12.52
CA TYR A 72 5.76 -4.36 12.00
C TYR A 72 5.73 -4.26 10.48
N ASN A 73 6.52 -5.07 9.77
CA ASN A 73 6.67 -4.98 8.33
C ASN A 73 6.30 -6.29 7.65
N ILE A 74 5.56 -6.22 6.55
CA ILE A 74 5.36 -7.32 5.61
C ILE A 74 5.88 -6.85 4.26
N THR A 75 6.83 -7.58 3.69
CA THR A 75 7.41 -7.26 2.38
C THR A 75 7.06 -8.38 1.41
N PHE A 76 6.60 -7.98 0.22
CA PHE A 76 6.45 -8.84 -0.95
C PHE A 76 7.64 -8.55 -1.86
N ASP A 77 8.62 -9.45 -1.86
CA ASP A 77 9.75 -9.47 -2.79
C ASP A 77 9.35 -10.00 -4.17
N ASP A 78 10.18 -9.71 -5.17
CA ASP A 78 10.07 -10.20 -6.55
C ASP A 78 8.70 -9.90 -7.23
N VAL A 79 8.12 -8.74 -6.93
CA VAL A 79 6.88 -8.26 -7.56
C VAL A 79 7.16 -7.59 -8.90
N SER A 80 6.41 -7.93 -9.94
CA SER A 80 6.55 -7.25 -11.23
C SER A 80 6.07 -5.78 -11.16
N PRO A 81 6.63 -4.86 -11.97
CA PRO A 81 6.08 -3.51 -12.08
C PRO A 81 4.63 -3.54 -12.56
N ASN A 82 3.69 -3.22 -11.67
CA ASN A 82 2.26 -3.15 -11.94
C ASN A 82 1.54 -2.41 -10.81
N THR A 83 0.25 -2.13 -11.00
CA THR A 83 -0.66 -1.72 -9.93
C THR A 83 -1.35 -2.94 -9.32
N TYR A 84 -1.19 -3.11 -8.02
CA TYR A 84 -1.74 -4.22 -7.25
C TYR A 84 -2.82 -3.71 -6.29
N TYR A 85 -3.97 -4.38 -6.28
CA TYR A 85 -4.97 -4.21 -5.23
C TYR A 85 -4.53 -4.98 -3.97
N PHE A 86 -4.66 -4.36 -2.81
CA PHE A 86 -4.38 -4.99 -1.53
C PHE A 86 -5.56 -4.94 -0.56
N THR A 87 -5.63 -5.93 0.33
CA THR A 87 -6.56 -5.96 1.46
C THR A 87 -5.86 -6.40 2.76
N ILE A 88 -6.32 -5.86 3.88
CA ILE A 88 -5.76 -6.07 5.22
C ILE A 88 -6.93 -6.38 6.16
N PRO A 89 -7.08 -7.64 6.61
CA PRO A 89 -8.13 -8.01 7.54
C PRO A 89 -7.92 -7.41 8.93
N SER A 90 -9.03 -7.10 9.61
CA SER A 90 -9.05 -6.72 11.02
C SER A 90 -8.50 -7.82 11.93
N GLN A 91 -7.77 -7.45 12.97
CA GLN A 91 -7.22 -8.36 13.96
C GLN A 91 -7.96 -8.20 15.29
N GLY A 92 -8.95 -9.06 15.52
CA GLY A 92 -9.82 -8.94 16.70
C GLY A 92 -10.57 -7.61 16.71
N SER A 93 -10.36 -6.79 17.75
CA SER A 93 -10.94 -5.44 17.84
C SER A 93 -10.10 -4.34 17.19
N TYR A 94 -8.97 -4.68 16.58
CA TYR A 94 -8.11 -3.73 15.90
C TYR A 94 -8.45 -3.66 14.41
N VAL A 95 -8.85 -2.47 13.95
CA VAL A 95 -9.25 -2.21 12.56
C VAL A 95 -8.13 -1.45 11.84
N PRO A 96 -7.65 -1.94 10.68
CA PRO A 96 -6.61 -1.26 9.90
C PRO A 96 -7.16 -0.08 9.10
N SER A 97 -6.34 0.98 8.99
CA SER A 97 -6.55 2.11 8.09
C SER A 97 -5.25 2.43 7.33
N PRO A 98 -5.22 2.34 5.99
CA PRO A 98 -6.29 1.82 5.13
C PRO A 98 -6.44 0.29 5.28
N ALA A 99 -7.67 -0.23 5.19
CA ALA A 99 -7.92 -1.68 5.16
C ALA A 99 -7.81 -2.29 3.75
N SER A 100 -7.89 -1.46 2.71
CA SER A 100 -7.67 -1.86 1.33
C SER A 100 -7.28 -0.65 0.48
N GLY A 101 -6.74 -0.92 -0.71
CA GLY A 101 -6.34 0.13 -1.64
C GLY A 101 -5.53 -0.43 -2.80
N TYR A 102 -4.89 0.46 -3.55
CA TYR A 102 -3.99 0.09 -4.64
C TYR A 102 -2.59 0.61 -4.35
N VAL A 103 -1.60 -0.14 -4.80
CA VAL A 103 -0.19 0.23 -4.74
C VAL A 103 0.44 -0.02 -6.10
N THR A 104 1.15 0.98 -6.63
CA THR A 104 1.79 0.91 -7.93
C THR A 104 3.29 0.76 -7.76
N VAL A 105 3.83 -0.31 -8.33
CA VAL A 105 5.27 -0.58 -8.42
C VAL A 105 5.73 -0.21 -9.83
N SER A 106 6.78 0.60 -9.95
CA SER A 106 7.27 1.12 -11.23
C SER A 106 8.77 1.39 -11.19
N ASP A 107 9.40 1.66 -12.33
CA ASP A 107 10.81 2.07 -12.36
C ASP A 107 11.09 3.36 -11.53
N SER A 108 10.08 4.23 -11.40
CA SER A 108 10.15 5.47 -10.61
C SER A 108 9.91 5.27 -9.11
N ASP A 109 9.23 4.20 -8.71
CA ASP A 109 8.99 3.82 -7.32
C ASP A 109 9.06 2.30 -7.22
N GLN A 110 10.28 1.80 -7.03
CA GLN A 110 10.58 0.37 -7.11
C GLN A 110 10.19 -0.38 -5.83
N ASN A 111 10.09 0.35 -4.71
CA ASN A 111 9.89 -0.21 -3.37
C ASN A 111 8.86 0.61 -2.56
N PRO A 112 7.61 0.80 -3.05
CA PRO A 112 6.61 1.58 -2.36
C PRO A 112 6.31 1.03 -0.96
N VAL A 113 6.11 1.96 -0.01
CA VAL A 113 5.77 1.65 1.38
C VAL A 113 4.35 2.11 1.70
N VAL A 114 3.48 1.17 2.04
CA VAL A 114 2.12 1.44 2.50
C VAL A 114 2.10 1.46 4.03
N ARG A 115 1.74 2.60 4.63
CA ARG A 115 1.56 2.73 6.08
C ARG A 115 0.15 2.33 6.48
N VAL A 116 0.05 1.53 7.52
CA VAL A 116 -1.21 0.99 8.04
C VAL A 116 -1.29 1.26 9.54
N VAL A 117 -2.40 1.83 9.98
CA VAL A 117 -2.63 2.07 11.42
C VAL A 117 -3.80 1.20 11.88
N PHE A 118 -3.52 0.28 12.79
CA PHE A 118 -4.51 -0.51 13.50
C PHE A 118 -4.98 0.24 14.73
N SER A 119 -6.26 0.61 14.74
CA SER A 119 -6.88 1.27 15.88
C SER A 119 -7.78 0.31 16.63
N GLN A 120 -7.61 0.21 17.95
CA GLN A 120 -8.49 -0.60 18.79
C GLN A 120 -9.87 0.04 18.86
N VAL A 121 -10.91 -0.73 18.56
CA VAL A 121 -12.30 -0.36 18.81
C VAL A 121 -12.67 -0.83 20.23
N PRO A 122 -12.96 0.06 21.19
CA PRO A 122 -13.31 -0.32 22.55
C PRO A 122 -14.63 -1.12 22.58
N GLY A 123 -14.61 -2.32 23.18
CA GLY A 123 -15.81 -3.17 23.37
C GLY A 123 -15.66 -4.66 23.06
N GLY A 124 -14.51 -5.11 22.53
CA GLY A 124 -14.30 -6.49 22.09
C GLY A 124 -13.88 -7.48 23.18
N GLY A 125 -14.79 -7.84 24.08
CA GLY A 125 -14.68 -9.04 24.91
C GLY A 125 -15.59 -10.15 24.38
N GLY A 126 -15.01 -11.10 23.64
CA GLY A 126 -15.63 -12.41 23.34
C GLY A 126 -16.83 -12.39 22.37
N GLY A 127 -16.56 -12.59 21.08
CA GLY A 127 -17.55 -13.10 20.12
C GLY A 127 -18.53 -12.08 19.55
N THR A 128 -18.35 -11.79 18.26
CA THR A 128 -19.34 -11.23 17.30
C THR A 128 -19.85 -9.80 17.51
N SER A 129 -19.71 -9.02 16.42
CA SER A 129 -20.17 -7.65 16.19
C SER A 129 -19.39 -6.55 16.92
N ALA A 130 -18.55 -5.85 16.14
CA ALA A 130 -18.09 -4.51 16.52
C ALA A 130 -19.32 -3.66 16.89
N PRO A 131 -19.25 -2.78 17.91
CA PRO A 131 -20.33 -1.84 18.16
C PRO A 131 -20.59 -1.07 16.86
N PRO A 132 -21.87 -0.86 16.50
CA PRO A 132 -22.21 -0.18 15.25
C PRO A 132 -21.52 1.17 15.20
N GLN A 133 -20.50 1.32 14.35
CA GLN A 133 -19.90 2.64 14.14
C GLN A 133 -20.91 3.48 13.37
N GLU A 134 -21.25 4.63 13.93
CA GLU A 134 -21.95 5.70 13.24
C GLU A 134 -20.91 6.73 12.80
N PHE A 135 -20.80 6.94 11.49
CA PHE A 135 -19.96 7.98 10.93
C PHE A 135 -20.62 8.61 9.72
N THR A 136 -20.20 9.84 9.42
CA THR A 136 -20.74 10.61 8.30
C THR A 136 -19.65 10.82 7.26
N VAL A 137 -19.93 10.45 6.02
CA VAL A 137 -19.03 10.68 4.89
C VAL A 137 -19.64 11.77 4.02
N THR A 138 -18.82 12.78 3.70
CA THR A 138 -19.22 13.88 2.82
C THR A 138 -18.46 13.78 1.51
N PHE A 139 -19.15 13.64 0.39
CA PHE A 139 -18.56 13.70 -0.93
C PHE A 139 -18.75 15.11 -1.50
N ARG A 140 -17.67 15.70 -2.00
CA ARG A 140 -17.68 16.97 -2.72
C ARG A 140 -17.19 16.73 -4.13
N GLU A 141 -18.00 17.11 -5.11
CA GLU A 141 -17.55 17.11 -6.50
C GLU A 141 -16.90 18.45 -6.85
N SER A 142 -16.06 18.43 -7.88
CA SER A 142 -15.62 19.61 -8.60
C SER A 142 -15.46 19.29 -10.08
N GLY A 143 -15.72 20.25 -10.95
CA GLY A 143 -15.55 20.09 -12.39
C GLY A 143 -16.79 19.63 -13.15
N LEU A 144 -17.90 19.32 -12.46
CA LEU A 144 -19.21 19.24 -13.09
C LEU A 144 -19.80 20.65 -13.29
N PRO A 145 -20.58 20.88 -14.36
CA PRO A 145 -21.39 22.09 -14.48
C PRO A 145 -22.47 22.16 -13.40
N ASP A 146 -22.74 23.36 -12.87
CA ASP A 146 -23.85 23.61 -11.94
C ASP A 146 -25.17 23.07 -12.51
N GLY A 147 -25.96 22.40 -11.67
CA GLY A 147 -27.21 21.75 -12.07
C GLY A 147 -27.04 20.34 -12.62
N THR A 148 -25.82 19.81 -12.75
CA THR A 148 -25.58 18.43 -13.17
C THR A 148 -25.93 17.47 -12.03
N THR A 149 -26.85 16.54 -12.26
CA THR A 149 -27.11 15.44 -11.32
C THR A 149 -25.93 14.48 -11.31
N TRP A 150 -25.43 14.18 -10.12
CA TRP A 150 -24.34 13.24 -9.90
C TRP A 150 -24.69 12.30 -8.75
N TYR A 151 -24.01 11.16 -8.69
CA TYR A 151 -24.26 10.16 -7.65
C TYR A 151 -23.00 9.41 -7.28
N VAL A 152 -23.00 8.87 -6.07
CA VAL A 152 -22.01 7.92 -5.58
C VAL A 152 -22.72 6.68 -5.09
N THR A 153 -22.13 5.51 -5.33
CA THR A 153 -22.59 4.25 -4.78
C THR A 153 -21.82 3.99 -3.49
N VAL A 154 -22.48 3.87 -2.35
CA VAL A 154 -21.88 3.58 -1.03
C VAL A 154 -22.53 2.32 -0.48
N ALA A 155 -21.73 1.32 -0.08
CA ALA A 155 -22.24 0.01 0.34
C ALA A 155 -23.22 -0.65 -0.66
N GLY A 156 -23.06 -0.36 -1.96
CA GLY A 156 -23.96 -0.85 -3.01
C GLY A 156 -25.29 -0.12 -3.13
N GLN A 157 -25.45 1.06 -2.50
CA GLN A 157 -26.62 1.92 -2.63
C GLN A 157 -26.25 3.26 -3.25
N ASP A 158 -27.05 3.73 -4.21
CA ASP A 158 -26.80 4.99 -4.90
C ASP A 158 -27.36 6.19 -4.11
N HIS A 159 -26.52 7.20 -3.94
CA HIS A 159 -26.87 8.47 -3.31
C HIS A 159 -26.66 9.61 -4.31
N TYR A 160 -27.63 10.51 -4.42
CA TYR A 160 -27.69 11.51 -5.48
C TYR A 160 -27.60 12.94 -4.91
N ALA A 161 -26.98 13.84 -5.67
CA ALA A 161 -27.06 15.28 -5.46
C ALA A 161 -27.00 16.02 -6.82
N VAL A 162 -27.09 17.35 -6.76
CA VAL A 162 -27.02 18.25 -7.91
C VAL A 162 -25.83 19.17 -7.68
N ALA A 163 -24.89 19.23 -8.62
CA ALA A 163 -23.70 20.08 -8.52
C ALA A 163 -24.09 21.56 -8.27
N PRO A 164 -23.44 22.27 -7.32
CA PRO A 164 -22.27 21.88 -6.54
C PRO A 164 -22.58 21.27 -5.15
N ASP A 165 -23.84 20.91 -4.88
CA ASP A 165 -24.25 20.41 -3.57
C ASP A 165 -23.56 19.07 -3.24
N PRO A 166 -23.01 18.91 -2.02
CA PRO A 166 -22.33 17.69 -1.61
C PRO A 166 -23.31 16.55 -1.34
N ILE A 167 -22.83 15.31 -1.49
CA ILE A 167 -23.55 14.11 -1.05
C ILE A 167 -23.11 13.77 0.37
N VAL A 168 -24.05 13.73 1.32
CA VAL A 168 -23.77 13.38 2.72
C VAL A 168 -24.42 12.05 3.05
N VAL A 169 -23.60 11.05 3.40
CA VAL A 169 -24.05 9.69 3.72
C VAL A 169 -23.76 9.39 5.18
N ARG A 170 -24.81 9.03 5.94
CA ARG A 170 -24.69 8.53 7.30
C ARG A 170 -24.61 7.02 7.27
N ILE A 171 -23.49 6.47 7.72
CA ILE A 171 -23.26 5.04 7.79
C ILE A 171 -23.42 4.64 9.26
N THR A 172 -24.38 3.76 9.54
CA THR A 172 -24.64 3.21 10.87
C THR A 172 -24.41 1.70 10.83
N GLY A 173 -23.77 1.14 11.85
CA GLY A 173 -23.61 -0.31 11.91
C GLY A 173 -22.49 -0.89 11.08
N ALA A 174 -21.59 -0.04 10.58
CA ALA A 174 -20.39 -0.52 9.90
C ALA A 174 -19.50 -1.27 10.89
N THR A 175 -19.20 -2.52 10.56
CA THR A 175 -18.26 -3.39 11.29
C THR A 175 -16.93 -3.54 10.54
N ALA A 176 -16.85 -2.99 9.32
CA ALA A 176 -15.69 -2.91 8.45
C ALA A 176 -15.78 -1.64 7.59
N PRO A 177 -14.67 -1.17 6.98
CA PRO A 177 -14.71 -0.06 6.04
C PRO A 177 -15.67 -0.33 4.88
N VAL A 178 -16.46 0.69 4.55
CA VAL A 178 -17.48 0.64 3.50
C VAL A 178 -16.87 1.08 2.18
N SER A 179 -17.09 0.32 1.11
CA SER A 179 -16.67 0.72 -0.23
C SER A 179 -17.59 1.79 -0.80
N TRP A 180 -17.00 2.67 -1.61
CA TRP A 180 -17.73 3.63 -2.41
C TRP A 180 -17.17 3.72 -3.83
N SER A 181 -18.00 4.15 -4.77
CA SER A 181 -17.60 4.43 -6.16
C SER A 181 -18.36 5.61 -6.75
N ALA A 182 -17.69 6.37 -7.61
CA ALA A 182 -18.23 7.46 -8.41
C ALA A 182 -18.14 7.07 -9.90
N PRO A 183 -19.24 7.13 -10.67
CA PRO A 183 -19.27 6.69 -12.05
C PRO A 183 -18.89 7.81 -13.02
N VAL A 184 -18.52 7.41 -14.24
CA VAL A 184 -18.42 8.32 -15.39
C VAL A 184 -19.80 8.85 -15.75
N LEU A 185 -19.93 10.17 -15.89
CA LEU A 185 -21.19 10.82 -16.27
C LEU A 185 -21.15 11.25 -17.73
N TYR A 186 -22.32 11.29 -18.38
CA TYR A 186 -22.48 11.74 -19.76
C TYR A 186 -23.57 12.80 -19.85
N GLY A 187 -23.43 13.75 -20.77
CA GLY A 187 -24.38 14.85 -20.91
C GLY A 187 -24.30 15.57 -22.25
N GLY A 188 -25.24 16.49 -22.46
CA GLY A 188 -25.45 17.17 -23.73
C GLY A 188 -25.81 16.20 -24.85
N MET A 189 -27.09 15.96 -25.10
CA MET A 189 -27.52 15.09 -26.19
C MET A 189 -27.60 15.90 -27.49
N ASN A 190 -26.92 15.44 -28.55
CA ASN A 190 -27.05 16.07 -29.86
C ASN A 190 -28.34 15.62 -30.58
N VAL A 191 -28.61 16.21 -31.76
CA VAL A 191 -29.77 15.89 -32.58
C VAL A 191 -29.82 14.44 -33.08
N LEU A 192 -28.70 13.70 -32.95
CA LEU A 192 -28.59 12.28 -33.31
C LEU A 192 -28.76 11.36 -32.10
N GLY A 193 -29.02 11.91 -30.91
CA GLY A 193 -29.16 11.14 -29.68
C GLY A 193 -27.85 10.69 -29.04
N LEU A 194 -26.71 11.25 -29.44
CA LEU A 194 -25.39 10.95 -28.87
C LEU A 194 -25.02 11.97 -27.78
N TYR A 195 -24.39 11.50 -26.71
CA TYR A 195 -23.83 12.37 -25.67
C TYR A 195 -22.57 13.07 -26.18
N THR A 196 -22.54 14.39 -26.00
CA THR A 196 -21.46 15.28 -26.45
C THR A 196 -20.44 15.56 -25.35
N TRP A 197 -20.76 15.23 -24.10
CA TRP A 197 -19.87 15.38 -22.95
C TRP A 197 -19.71 14.07 -22.21
N LYS A 198 -18.49 13.84 -21.73
CA LYS A 198 -18.11 12.76 -20.82
C LYS A 198 -17.32 13.36 -19.66
N TRP A 199 -17.74 13.11 -18.42
CA TRP A 199 -17.02 13.52 -17.21
C TRP A 199 -16.48 12.30 -16.49
N VAL A 200 -15.15 12.23 -16.35
CA VAL A 200 -14.46 11.12 -15.69
C VAL A 200 -14.08 11.54 -14.27
N PRO A 201 -14.54 10.84 -13.22
CA PRO A 201 -14.19 11.15 -11.83
C PRO A 201 -12.77 10.69 -11.49
N ASN A 202 -12.11 11.42 -10.59
CA ASN A 202 -10.88 11.02 -9.92
C ASN A 202 -10.83 11.60 -8.49
N PRO A 203 -10.67 10.77 -7.45
CA PRO A 203 -10.78 9.32 -7.47
C PRO A 203 -12.19 8.85 -7.87
N ASP A 204 -12.28 7.70 -8.54
CA ASP A 204 -13.52 7.07 -8.96
C ASP A 204 -14.02 5.98 -7.99
N HIS A 205 -13.22 5.58 -7.00
CA HIS A 205 -13.60 4.63 -5.96
C HIS A 205 -12.68 4.69 -4.73
N GLY A 206 -13.11 4.06 -3.64
CA GLY A 206 -12.33 3.94 -2.41
C GLY A 206 -13.05 3.21 -1.28
N THR A 207 -12.52 3.30 -0.06
CA THR A 207 -13.18 2.83 1.16
C THR A 207 -13.20 3.92 2.23
N VAL A 208 -14.20 3.87 3.10
CA VAL A 208 -14.40 4.82 4.20
C VAL A 208 -14.65 4.04 5.49
N GLY A 209 -13.92 4.41 6.54
CA GLY A 209 -14.01 3.75 7.85
C GLY A 209 -14.31 4.70 9.00
N GLN A 210 -14.43 5.99 8.72
CA GLN A 210 -14.61 7.03 9.72
C GLN A 210 -15.30 8.26 9.13
N THR A 211 -15.57 9.27 9.97
CA THR A 211 -16.10 10.54 9.50
C THR A 211 -15.02 11.27 8.69
N GLU A 212 -15.28 11.50 7.41
CA GLU A 212 -14.33 12.13 6.50
C GLU A 212 -15.01 12.84 5.33
N THR A 213 -14.22 13.63 4.59
CA THR A 213 -14.66 14.29 3.37
C THR A 213 -13.82 13.78 2.20
N ILE A 214 -14.51 13.34 1.14
CA ILE A 214 -13.89 12.87 -0.10
C ILE A 214 -14.15 13.90 -1.18
N ASN A 215 -13.07 14.39 -1.78
CA ASN A 215 -13.15 15.30 -2.92
C ASN A 215 -13.00 14.50 -4.21
N ILE A 216 -13.99 14.54 -5.09
CA ILE A 216 -14.00 13.91 -6.41
C ILE A 216 -13.86 15.00 -7.46
N THR A 217 -12.85 14.89 -8.32
CA THR A 217 -12.66 15.81 -9.44
C THR A 217 -13.15 15.17 -10.72
N TYR A 218 -14.15 15.76 -11.37
CA TYR A 218 -14.66 15.34 -12.66
C TYR A 218 -13.96 16.11 -13.79
N THR A 219 -13.27 15.36 -14.67
CA THR A 219 -12.65 15.94 -15.87
C THR A 219 -13.56 15.77 -17.07
N GLY A 220 -14.10 16.87 -17.59
CA GLY A 220 -14.98 16.89 -18.76
C GLY A 220 -14.20 16.83 -20.09
N THR A 221 -14.61 15.94 -20.99
CA THR A 221 -14.14 15.86 -22.37
C THR A 221 -15.33 15.98 -23.33
N TYR A 222 -15.17 16.80 -24.37
CA TYR A 222 -16.16 16.95 -25.44
C TYR A 222 -15.93 15.86 -26.50
N ASN A 223 -16.94 15.03 -26.73
CA ASN A 223 -16.96 14.00 -27.76
C ASN A 223 -17.81 14.50 -28.93
N VAL A 224 -17.23 14.55 -30.14
CA VAL A 224 -17.94 14.92 -31.38
C VAL A 224 -18.31 13.67 -32.17
#